data_AF-A0A9W6C933-F1
#
_entry.id   AF-A0A9W6C933-F1
#
_cell.length_a   1.000
_cell.length_b   1.000
_cell.length_c   1.000
_cell.angle_alpha   90.00
_cell.angle_beta   90.00
_cell.angle_gamma   90.00
#
_symmetry.space_group_name_H-M   'P 1'
#
loop_
_entity.id
_entity.type
_entity.pdbx_description
1 polymer ?
#
loop_
_entity_poly.entity_id
_entity_poly.type
_entity_poly.pdbx_seq_one_letter_code
_entity_poly.pdbx_strand_id
1 'polypeptide(L)'
;MTGTIAGPIITALITNKHQLKLRELDIKQAALDNYEQNRFKAINTFFEKAGRCLSFLDEESIKDFCSVHHCIYQYLPTDFWDELDTFYNAVIAYKWDIAQNLYPLIVRSLSDILKEKPQLNP
;
A
#
# COMPACT_ATOMS: atom_id res chain seq x y z
N MET A 1 40.82 33.06 -27.71
CA MET A 1 39.43 33.49 -27.41
C MET A 1 38.37 32.40 -27.63
N THR A 2 38.74 31.12 -27.84
CA THR A 2 37.79 30.01 -28.08
C THR A 2 37.42 29.23 -26.80
N GLY A 3 38.27 29.25 -25.77
CA GLY A 3 38.00 28.56 -24.49
C GLY A 3 36.89 29.19 -23.62
N THR A 4 36.61 30.50 -23.80
CA THR A 4 35.66 31.25 -22.96
C THR A 4 34.20 30.99 -23.32
N ILE A 5 33.92 30.57 -24.56
CA ILE A 5 32.55 30.34 -25.05
C ILE A 5 32.14 28.86 -24.85
N ALA A 6 33.08 27.93 -24.93
CA ALA A 6 32.81 26.50 -24.78
C ALA A 6 32.50 26.11 -23.31
N GLY A 7 33.16 26.73 -22.33
CA GLY A 7 32.96 26.44 -20.91
C GLY A 7 31.51 26.60 -20.43
N PRO A 8 30.86 27.76 -20.65
CA PRO A 8 29.46 27.98 -20.28
C PRO A 8 28.49 26.99 -20.94
N ILE A 9 28.73 26.61 -22.20
CA ILE A 9 27.87 25.66 -22.93
C ILE A 9 27.99 24.25 -22.35
N ILE A 10 29.22 23.78 -22.09
CA ILE A 10 29.47 22.47 -21.48
C ILE A 10 28.84 22.41 -20.08
N THR A 11 29.03 23.45 -19.27
CA THR A 11 28.42 23.54 -17.94
C THR A 11 26.89 23.54 -18.03
N ALA A 12 26.30 24.28 -18.97
CA ALA A 12 24.85 24.29 -19.17
C ALA A 12 24.29 22.91 -19.53
N LEU A 13 24.98 22.14 -20.39
CA LEU A 13 24.60 20.78 -20.74
C LEU A 13 24.68 19.82 -19.54
N ILE A 14 25.76 19.91 -18.76
CA ILE A 14 25.94 19.10 -17.53
C ILE A 14 24.84 19.43 -16.52
N THR A 15 24.58 20.73 -16.27
CA THR A 15 23.53 21.19 -15.35
C THR A 15 22.16 20.70 -15.79
N ASN A 16 21.82 20.82 -17.08
CA ASN A 16 20.52 20.37 -17.58
C ASN A 16 20.36 18.84 -17.43
N LYS A 17 21.39 18.05 -17.77
CA LYS A 17 21.39 16.60 -17.54
C LYS A 17 21.21 16.23 -16.07
N HIS A 18 21.86 16.97 -15.17
CA HIS A 18 21.74 16.74 -13.74
C HIS A 18 20.32 17.09 -13.23
N GLN A 19 19.77 18.24 -13.64
CA GLN A 19 18.41 18.66 -13.30
C GLN A 19 17.35 17.67 -13.82
N LEU A 20 17.52 17.15 -15.05
CA LEU A 20 16.65 16.13 -15.60
C LEU A 20 16.69 14.86 -14.75
N LYS A 21 17.88 14.38 -14.39
CA LYS A 21 18.05 13.19 -13.56
C LYS A 21 17.46 13.37 -12.16
N LEU A 22 17.65 14.53 -11.53
CA LEU A 22 17.02 14.84 -10.24
C LEU A 22 15.49 14.80 -10.35
N ARG A 23 14.93 15.43 -11.39
CA ARG A 23 13.48 15.42 -11.60
C ARG A 23 12.92 14.03 -11.85
N GLU A 24 13.64 13.17 -12.55
CA GLU A 24 13.25 11.75 -12.73
C GLU A 24 13.26 10.99 -11.40
N LEU A 25 14.25 11.23 -10.53
CA LEU A 25 14.30 10.65 -9.19
C LEU A 25 13.16 11.17 -8.33
N ASP A 26 12.86 12.46 -8.37
CA ASP A 26 11.74 13.06 -7.63
C ASP A 26 10.39 12.46 -8.04
N ILE A 27 10.17 12.25 -9.35
CA ILE A 27 8.94 11.61 -9.86
C ILE A 27 8.83 10.16 -9.38
N LYS A 28 9.94 9.40 -9.43
CA LYS A 28 9.97 8.01 -8.94
C LYS A 28 9.71 7.93 -7.45
N GLN A 29 10.34 8.81 -6.67
CA GLN A 29 10.13 8.89 -5.22
C GLN A 29 8.69 9.26 -4.90
N ALA A 30 8.12 10.27 -5.57
CA ALA A 30 6.73 10.65 -5.37
C ALA A 30 5.74 9.53 -5.72
N ALA A 31 6.02 8.73 -6.77
CA ALA A 31 5.20 7.57 -7.10
C ALA A 31 5.28 6.49 -6.02
N LEU A 32 6.49 6.22 -5.49
CA LEU A 32 6.70 5.28 -4.39
C LEU A 32 6.00 5.75 -3.11
N ASP A 33 6.16 7.02 -2.73
CA ASP A 33 5.54 7.60 -1.54
C ASP A 33 4.00 7.53 -1.63
N ASN A 34 3.43 7.82 -2.81
CA ASN A 34 1.99 7.68 -3.03
C ASN A 34 1.52 6.23 -2.90
N TYR A 35 2.27 5.27 -3.48
CA TYR A 35 1.96 3.85 -3.34
C TYR A 35 1.97 3.42 -1.87
N GLU A 36 3.00 3.80 -1.12
CA GLU A 36 3.14 3.48 0.30
C GLU A 36 2.03 4.09 1.16
N GLN A 37 1.67 5.35 0.92
CA GLN A 37 0.56 6.00 1.60
C GLN A 37 -0.77 5.32 1.31
N ASN A 38 -1.02 4.94 0.05
CA ASN A 38 -2.25 4.26 -0.34
C ASN A 38 -2.32 2.84 0.26
N ARG A 39 -1.21 2.10 0.26
CA ARG A 39 -1.06 0.80 0.92
C ARG A 39 -1.36 0.90 2.41
N PHE A 40 -0.70 1.82 3.10
CA PHE A 40 -0.91 2.07 4.53
C PHE A 40 -2.36 2.42 4.84
N LYS A 41 -2.96 3.31 4.05
CA LYS A 41 -4.36 3.73 4.22
C LYS A 41 -5.31 2.55 4.00
N ALA A 42 -5.16 1.81 2.91
CA ALA A 42 -6.07 0.71 2.59
C ALA A 42 -6.06 -0.39 3.66
N ILE A 43 -4.87 -0.79 4.13
CA ILE A 43 -4.74 -1.83 5.16
C ILE A 43 -5.27 -1.35 6.52
N ASN A 44 -5.00 -0.10 6.92
CA ASN A 44 -5.54 0.41 8.18
C ASN A 44 -7.06 0.59 8.14
N THR A 45 -7.62 1.04 7.02
CA THR A 45 -9.08 1.07 6.83
C THR A 45 -9.67 -0.33 6.93
N PHE A 46 -9.00 -1.34 6.36
CA PHE A 46 -9.41 -2.73 6.52
C PHE A 46 -9.43 -3.15 8.00
N PHE A 47 -8.37 -2.88 8.77
CA PHE A 47 -8.33 -3.19 10.21
C PHE A 47 -9.45 -2.52 11.00
N GLU A 48 -9.70 -1.24 10.75
CA GLU A 48 -10.75 -0.49 11.42
C GLU A 48 -12.13 -1.12 11.15
N LYS A 49 -12.45 -1.36 9.88
CA LYS A 49 -13.77 -1.85 9.48
C LYS A 49 -13.97 -3.32 9.83
N ALA A 50 -12.98 -4.18 9.62
CA ALA A 50 -13.04 -5.59 10.01
C ALA A 50 -13.15 -5.73 11.54
N GLY A 51 -12.36 -4.97 12.30
CA GLY A 51 -12.42 -4.94 13.76
C GLY A 51 -13.79 -4.50 14.29
N ARG A 52 -14.36 -3.42 13.73
CA ARG A 52 -15.73 -2.98 14.06
C ARG A 52 -16.75 -4.05 13.71
N CYS A 53 -16.68 -4.62 12.50
CA CYS A 53 -17.57 -5.68 12.04
C CYS A 53 -17.61 -6.84 13.03
N LEU A 54 -16.46 -7.36 13.46
CA LEU A 54 -16.37 -8.50 14.38
C LEU A 54 -16.78 -8.17 15.83
N SER A 55 -16.82 -6.89 16.21
CA SER A 55 -17.16 -6.45 17.56
C SER A 55 -18.66 -6.26 17.77
N PHE A 56 -19.36 -5.73 16.75
CA PHE A 56 -20.77 -5.36 16.87
C PHE A 56 -21.73 -6.28 16.09
N LEU A 57 -21.23 -6.98 15.06
CA LEU A 57 -22.00 -7.96 14.25
C LEU A 57 -23.31 -7.42 13.65
N ASP A 58 -23.45 -6.10 13.51
CA ASP A 58 -24.62 -5.44 12.95
C ASP A 58 -24.50 -5.26 11.42
N GLU A 59 -25.63 -5.09 10.74
CA GLU A 59 -25.71 -5.01 9.28
C GLU A 59 -24.92 -3.83 8.70
N GLU A 60 -24.89 -2.68 9.41
CA GLU A 60 -24.13 -1.51 8.98
C GLU A 60 -22.63 -1.81 9.00
N SER A 61 -22.12 -2.38 10.10
CA SER A 61 -20.71 -2.73 10.23
C SER A 61 -20.27 -3.79 9.22
N ILE A 62 -21.14 -4.75 8.87
CA ILE A 62 -20.88 -5.74 7.82
C ILE A 62 -20.77 -5.06 6.46
N LYS A 63 -21.72 -4.19 6.13
CA LYS A 63 -21.73 -3.46 4.85
C LYS A 63 -20.50 -2.57 4.70
N ASP A 64 -20.13 -1.87 5.77
CA ASP A 64 -18.93 -1.06 5.86
C ASP A 64 -17.67 -1.87 5.55
N PHE A 65 -17.51 -3.04 6.19
CA PHE A 65 -16.40 -3.95 5.92
C PHE A 65 -16.39 -4.44 4.47
N CYS A 66 -17.53 -4.93 3.96
CA CYS A 66 -17.64 -5.42 2.59
C CYS A 66 -17.28 -4.35 1.55
N SER A 67 -17.53 -3.08 1.85
CA SER A 67 -17.19 -1.97 0.95
C SER A 67 -15.69 -1.74 0.79
N VAL A 68 -14.86 -2.18 1.74
CA VAL A 68 -13.41 -1.92 1.75
C VAL A 68 -12.55 -3.16 1.59
N HIS A 69 -13.11 -4.36 1.80
CA HIS A 69 -12.37 -5.64 1.73
C HIS A 69 -11.57 -5.81 0.44
N HIS A 70 -12.16 -5.50 -0.72
CA HIS A 70 -11.50 -5.67 -2.02
C HIS A 70 -10.34 -4.66 -2.27
N CYS A 71 -10.25 -3.58 -1.49
CA CYS A 71 -9.26 -2.54 -1.75
C CYS A 71 -7.82 -2.98 -1.46
N ILE A 72 -7.63 -4.03 -0.65
CA ILE A 72 -6.30 -4.44 -0.19
C ILE A 72 -5.61 -5.44 -1.12
N TYR A 73 -6.30 -6.17 -2.00
CA TYR A 73 -5.70 -7.21 -2.87
C TYR A 73 -4.48 -6.75 -3.66
N GLN A 74 -4.51 -5.50 -4.15
CA GLN A 74 -3.41 -4.92 -4.94
C GLN A 74 -2.09 -4.76 -4.15
N TYR A 75 -2.13 -4.86 -2.82
CA TYR A 75 -0.98 -4.71 -1.93
C TYR A 75 -0.55 -6.03 -1.29
N LEU A 76 -1.20 -7.15 -1.64
CA LEU A 76 -1.01 -8.45 -1.02
C LEU A 76 -0.40 -9.44 -1.99
N PRO A 77 0.46 -10.34 -1.52
CA PRO A 77 0.91 -11.44 -2.34
C PRO A 77 -0.27 -12.39 -2.63
N THR A 78 -0.28 -12.97 -3.83
CA THR A 78 -1.43 -13.74 -4.35
C THR A 78 -1.74 -15.00 -3.56
N ASP A 79 -0.74 -15.58 -2.90
CA ASP A 79 -0.88 -16.74 -2.01
C ASP A 79 -1.69 -16.45 -0.74
N PHE A 80 -1.82 -15.18 -0.36
CA PHE A 80 -2.63 -14.75 0.78
C PHE A 80 -4.10 -14.48 0.41
N TRP A 81 -4.45 -14.47 -0.88
CA TRP A 81 -5.81 -14.14 -1.33
C TRP A 81 -6.84 -15.16 -0.86
N ASP A 82 -6.52 -16.46 -0.88
CA ASP A 82 -7.43 -17.52 -0.44
C ASP A 82 -7.81 -17.39 1.05
N GLU A 83 -6.87 -16.97 1.90
CA GLU A 83 -7.13 -16.74 3.33
C GLU A 83 -8.08 -15.54 3.52
N LEU A 84 -7.86 -14.48 2.75
CA LEU A 84 -8.69 -13.28 2.77
C LEU A 84 -10.10 -13.54 2.22
N ASP A 85 -10.22 -14.35 1.18
CA ASP A 85 -11.50 -14.82 0.63
C ASP A 85 -12.24 -15.68 1.65
N THR A 86 -11.54 -16.58 2.33
CA THR A 86 -12.13 -17.44 3.37
C THR A 86 -12.69 -16.60 4.51
N PHE A 87 -11.97 -15.58 4.95
CA PHE A 87 -12.46 -14.65 5.97
C PHE A 87 -13.69 -13.86 5.51
N TYR A 88 -13.65 -13.30 4.30
CA TYR A 88 -14.79 -12.57 3.73
C TYR A 88 -16.02 -13.47 3.62
N ASN A 89 -15.86 -14.67 3.07
CA ASN A 89 -16.92 -15.67 2.94
C ASN A 89 -17.50 -16.06 4.30
N ALA A 90 -16.68 -16.15 5.34
CA ALA A 90 -17.16 -16.40 6.71
C ALA A 90 -18.01 -15.22 7.23
N VAL A 91 -17.58 -13.98 6.99
CA VAL A 91 -18.34 -12.77 7.39
C VAL A 91 -19.70 -12.71 6.68
N ILE A 92 -19.75 -12.84 5.34
CA ILE A 92 -21.01 -12.75 4.59
C ILE A 92 -21.95 -13.94 4.85
N ALA A 93 -21.40 -15.09 5.23
CA ALA A 93 -22.18 -16.26 5.63
C ALA A 93 -22.54 -16.28 7.12
N TYR A 94 -22.25 -15.21 7.86
CA TYR A 94 -22.51 -15.08 9.30
C TYR A 94 -21.85 -16.19 10.16
N LYS A 95 -20.72 -16.76 9.68
CA LYS A 95 -19.91 -17.77 10.38
C LYS A 95 -18.86 -17.09 11.26
N TRP A 96 -19.33 -16.45 12.33
CA TRP A 96 -18.52 -15.58 13.17
C TRP A 96 -17.40 -16.27 13.92
N ASP A 97 -17.59 -17.52 14.31
CA ASP A 97 -16.57 -18.36 14.93
C ASP A 97 -15.36 -18.53 14.00
N ILE A 98 -15.61 -18.82 12.72
CA ILE A 98 -14.55 -18.94 11.70
C ILE A 98 -13.89 -17.58 11.48
N ALA A 99 -14.69 -16.53 11.29
CA ALA A 99 -14.18 -15.19 11.02
C ALA A 99 -13.28 -14.68 12.17
N GLN A 100 -13.71 -14.85 13.42
CA GLN A 100 -12.94 -14.46 14.60
C GLN A 100 -11.66 -15.28 14.77
N ASN A 101 -11.66 -16.56 14.38
CA ASN A 101 -10.45 -17.39 14.43
C ASN A 101 -9.42 -17.02 13.35
N LEU A 102 -9.88 -16.62 12.15
CA LEU A 102 -8.99 -16.22 11.05
C LEU A 102 -8.42 -14.81 11.25
N TYR A 103 -9.20 -13.89 11.84
CA TYR A 103 -8.84 -12.48 11.91
C TYR A 103 -7.46 -12.20 12.54
N PRO A 104 -7.03 -12.84 13.65
CA PRO A 104 -5.70 -12.63 14.21
C PRO A 104 -4.55 -13.00 13.27
N LEU A 105 -4.72 -14.04 12.44
CA LEU A 105 -3.72 -14.45 11.45
C LEU A 105 -3.62 -13.39 10.36
N ILE A 106 -4.77 -12.96 9.83
CA ILE A 106 -4.84 -11.91 8.82
C ILE A 106 -4.20 -10.62 9.31
N VAL A 107 -4.52 -10.19 10.54
CA VAL A 107 -3.94 -8.96 11.13
C VAL A 107 -2.42 -9.06 11.24
N ARG A 108 -1.87 -10.22 11.63
CA ARG A 108 -0.41 -10.41 11.70
C ARG A 108 0.23 -10.33 10.32
N SER A 109 -0.29 -11.05 9.33
CA SER A 109 0.22 -11.02 7.96
C SER A 109 0.20 -9.61 7.37
N LEU A 110 -0.94 -8.91 7.50
CA LEU A 110 -1.08 -7.53 7.04
C LEU A 110 -0.18 -6.55 7.80
N SER A 111 0.04 -6.76 9.10
CA SER A 111 0.97 -5.94 9.89
C SER A 111 2.41 -6.14 9.46
N ASP A 112 2.80 -7.34 9.05
CA ASP A 112 4.14 -7.60 8.55
C ASP A 112 4.35 -6.94 7.18
N ILE A 113 3.34 -6.93 6.31
CA ILE A 113 3.35 -6.17 5.05
C ILE A 113 3.51 -4.67 5.31
N LEU A 114 2.88 -4.13 6.36
CA LEU A 114 3.05 -2.72 6.75
C LEU A 114 4.42 -2.40 7.36
N LYS A 115 5.10 -3.38 7.97
CA LYS A 115 6.46 -3.20 8.53
C LYS A 115 7.54 -3.17 7.46
N GLU A 116 7.30 -3.77 6.30
CA GLU A 116 8.26 -3.76 5.19
C GLU A 116 8.54 -2.31 4.77
N LYS A 117 9.69 -1.80 5.22
CA LYS A 117 10.22 -0.51 4.79
C LYS A 117 10.55 -0.61 3.29
N PRO A 118 10.33 0.46 2.50
CA PRO A 118 10.91 0.54 1.17
C PRO A 118 12.42 0.38 1.32
N GLN A 119 13.01 -0.61 0.64
CA GLN A 119 14.47 -0.70 0.56
C GLN A 119 14.95 0.50 -0.27
N LEU A 120 15.44 1.54 0.41
CA LEU A 120 16.30 2.54 -0.18
C LEU A 120 17.62 1.83 -0.54
N ASN A 121 17.67 1.26 -1.74
CA ASN A 121 18.95 0.85 -2.31
C ASN A 121 19.77 2.14 -2.58
N PRO A 122 21.02 2.22 -2.07
CA PRO A 122 21.91 3.36 -2.31
C PRO A 122 22.31 3.51 -3.78
#